data_AF-A0A5N5VX39-F1
#
_entry.id   AF-A0A5N5VX39-F1
#
_cell.length_a   1.000
_cell.length_b   1.000
_cell.length_c   1.000
_cell.angle_alpha   90.00
_cell.angle_beta   90.00
_cell.angle_gamma   90.00
#
_symmetry.space_group_name_H-M   'P 1'
#
loop_
_entity.id
_entity.type
_entity.pdbx_description
1 polymer ?
#
loop_
_entity_poly.entity_id
_entity_poly.type
_entity_poly.pdbx_seq_one_letter_code
_entity_poly.pdbx_strand_id
1 'polypeptide(L)'
;MSPIRRTVRTTARAFLALPAGWAAVALTLAGRPRQAARLQGRIAGGEGWTGGRVLGRAVLGLPLDLAAFGLIGFALFNSVRNFGYPVWYLDTDYHHAWGGPTLAGVWTVHAGGWLLCLALLLHWPVRWLANGRRAVARRVTGGGGARRGPAAPEPVAARCA
;
A
#
# COMPACT_ATOMS: atom_id res chain seq x y z
N MET A 1 -13.61 2.73 13.76
CA MET A 1 -13.15 3.38 12.51
C MET A 1 -13.98 2.81 11.36
N SER A 2 -14.65 3.65 10.54
CA SER A 2 -15.49 3.15 9.43
C SER A 2 -14.67 2.30 8.43
N PRO A 3 -15.28 1.25 7.82
CA PRO A 3 -14.64 0.42 6.79
C PRO A 3 -14.07 1.25 5.64
N ILE A 4 -14.76 2.32 5.24
CA ILE A 4 -14.31 3.24 4.18
C ILE A 4 -12.98 3.89 4.57
N ARG A 5 -12.90 4.47 5.77
CA ARG A 5 -11.69 5.15 6.26
C ARG A 5 -10.50 4.18 6.36
N ARG A 6 -10.75 2.91 6.68
CA ARG A 6 -9.73 1.85 6.70
C ARG A 6 -9.22 1.54 5.30
N THR A 7 -10.09 1.40 4.32
CA THR A 7 -9.74 1.15 2.91
C THR A 7 -8.94 2.32 2.33
N VAL A 8 -9.39 3.55 2.53
CA VAL A 8 -8.69 4.76 2.08
C VAL A 8 -7.28 4.83 2.68
N ARG A 9 -7.15 4.66 4.00
CA ARG A 9 -5.84 4.68 4.66
C ARG A 9 -4.92 3.55 4.18
N THR A 10 -5.47 2.37 3.92
CA THR A 10 -4.70 1.22 3.42
C THR A 10 -4.22 1.47 2.00
N THR A 11 -5.08 1.99 1.14
CA THR A 11 -4.78 2.36 -0.25
C THR A 11 -3.72 3.46 -0.31
N ALA A 12 -3.88 4.53 0.47
CA ALA A 12 -2.90 5.61 0.54
C ALA A 12 -1.52 5.11 0.98
N ARG A 13 -1.46 4.25 2.01
CA ARG A 13 -0.19 3.63 2.44
C ARG A 13 0.39 2.66 1.42
N ALA A 14 -0.46 1.95 0.68
CA ALA A 14 -0.03 1.08 -0.41
C ALA A 14 0.63 1.91 -1.52
N PHE A 15 -0.05 2.95 -1.99
CA PHE A 15 0.47 3.87 -2.99
C PHE A 15 1.78 4.54 -2.56
N LEU A 16 1.83 5.10 -1.34
CA LEU A 16 2.98 5.88 -0.88
C LEU A 16 4.23 5.06 -0.51
N ALA A 17 4.18 3.73 -0.47
CA ALA A 17 5.34 2.99 0.02
C ALA A 17 6.42 2.73 -1.01
N LEU A 18 6.10 2.76 -2.32
CA LEU A 18 7.14 2.82 -3.32
C LEU A 18 7.93 4.12 -3.12
N PRO A 19 7.37 5.34 -3.25
CA PRO A 19 8.14 6.57 -3.08
C PRO A 19 8.80 6.68 -1.70
N ALA A 20 8.12 6.27 -0.61
CA ALA A 20 8.73 6.27 0.72
C ALA A 20 9.86 5.22 0.87
N GLY A 21 9.76 4.07 0.20
CA GLY A 21 10.81 3.06 0.16
C GLY A 21 12.06 3.58 -0.55
N TRP A 22 11.89 4.21 -1.71
CA TRP A 22 12.97 4.86 -2.45
C TRP A 22 13.61 5.99 -1.64
N ALA A 23 12.82 6.83 -0.98
CA ALA A 23 13.34 7.86 -0.08
C ALA A 23 14.11 7.26 1.12
N ALA A 24 13.65 6.15 1.69
CA ALA A 24 14.34 5.46 2.78
C ALA A 24 15.67 4.82 2.32
N VAL A 25 15.72 4.26 1.11
CA VAL A 25 16.95 3.76 0.48
C VAL A 25 17.93 4.91 0.29
N ALA A 26 17.51 6.02 -0.32
CA ALA A 26 18.35 7.20 -0.52
C ALA A 26 18.91 7.75 0.79
N LEU A 27 18.08 7.85 1.85
CA LEU A 27 18.53 8.25 3.18
C LEU A 27 19.53 7.27 3.79
N THR A 28 19.37 5.97 3.55
CA THR A 28 20.31 4.95 4.05
C THR A 28 21.66 5.08 3.35
N LEU A 29 21.66 5.24 2.02
CA LEU A 29 22.86 5.44 1.21
C LEU A 29 23.57 6.77 1.53
N ALA A 30 22.82 7.80 1.90
CA ALA A 30 23.34 9.09 2.34
C ALA A 30 23.85 9.09 3.80
N GLY A 31 24.00 7.93 4.44
CA GLY A 31 24.50 7.83 5.82
C GLY A 31 23.51 8.28 6.90
N ARG A 32 22.20 8.33 6.62
CA ARG A 32 21.14 8.75 7.54
C ARG A 32 20.20 7.59 7.93
N PRO A 33 20.70 6.43 8.41
CA PRO A 33 19.90 5.23 8.64
C PRO A 33 18.81 5.41 9.71
N ARG A 34 19.02 6.29 10.70
CA ARG A 34 18.01 6.62 11.72
C ARG A 34 16.76 7.25 11.11
N GLN A 35 16.93 8.11 10.09
CA GLN A 35 15.81 8.75 9.42
C GLN A 35 15.09 7.79 8.48
N ALA A 36 15.84 6.96 7.75
CA ALA A 36 15.29 5.88 6.94
C ALA A 36 14.43 4.91 7.77
N ALA A 37 14.93 4.50 8.95
CA ALA A 37 14.20 3.64 9.89
C ALA A 37 12.91 4.30 10.41
N ARG A 38 12.95 5.59 10.75
CA ARG A 38 11.75 6.35 11.17
C ARG A 38 10.72 6.44 10.04
N LEU A 39 11.15 6.69 8.80
CA LEU A 39 10.27 6.75 7.64
C LEU A 39 9.59 5.39 7.41
N GLN A 40 10.34 4.29 7.46
CA GLN A 40 9.77 2.95 7.32
C GLN A 40 8.82 2.59 8.47
N GLY A 41 9.16 2.91 9.72
CA GLY A 41 8.26 2.71 10.85
C GLY A 41 6.91 3.42 10.69
N ARG A 42 6.88 4.63 10.10
CA ARG A 42 5.63 5.38 9.84
C ARG A 42 4.76 4.75 8.76
N ILE A 43 5.37 4.20 7.71
CA ILE A 43 4.67 3.66 6.53
C ILE A 43 4.29 2.19 6.70
N ALA A 44 5.28 1.34 7.02
CA ALA A 44 5.11 -0.10 7.16
C ALA A 44 4.59 -0.49 8.55
N GLY A 45 4.80 0.36 9.56
CA GLY A 45 4.53 0.03 10.96
C GLY A 45 5.64 -0.81 11.58
N GLY A 46 5.63 -0.90 12.92
CA GLY A 46 6.56 -1.71 13.68
C GLY A 46 7.89 -1.02 13.99
N GLU A 47 8.59 -1.59 14.96
CA GLU A 47 9.90 -1.15 15.46
C GLU A 47 11.03 -2.04 14.93
N GLY A 48 12.28 -1.71 15.25
CA GLY A 48 13.44 -2.53 14.88
C GLY A 48 13.92 -2.34 13.43
N TRP A 49 13.54 -1.25 12.76
CA TRP A 49 14.11 -0.91 11.46
C TRP A 49 15.58 -0.48 11.60
N THR A 50 16.47 -1.12 10.82
CA THR A 50 17.88 -0.75 10.66
C THR A 50 18.17 -0.46 9.19
N GLY A 51 19.29 0.20 8.86
CA GLY A 51 19.65 0.48 7.46
C GLY A 51 19.64 -0.78 6.58
N GLY A 52 20.25 -1.87 7.04
CA GLY A 52 20.22 -3.15 6.33
C GLY A 52 18.82 -3.73 6.15
N ARG A 53 17.95 -3.61 7.17
CA ARG A 53 16.53 -4.04 7.07
C ARG A 53 15.73 -3.16 6.10
N VAL A 54 16.01 -1.86 6.01
CA VAL A 54 15.40 -0.96 5.02
C VAL A 54 15.76 -1.42 3.60
N LEU A 55 17.05 -1.67 3.34
CA LEU A 55 17.52 -2.14 2.03
C LEU A 55 16.94 -3.52 1.69
N GLY A 56 16.96 -4.48 2.62
CA GLY A 56 16.39 -5.81 2.42
C GLY A 56 14.89 -5.77 2.12
N ARG A 57 14.12 -4.91 2.81
CA ARG A 57 12.70 -4.71 2.49
C ARG A 57 12.49 -4.06 1.13
N ALA A 58 13.34 -3.12 0.73
CA ALA A 58 13.23 -2.48 -0.59
C ALA A 58 13.40 -3.52 -1.71
N VAL A 59 14.41 -4.37 -1.63
CA VAL A 59 14.65 -5.44 -2.61
C VAL A 59 13.52 -6.47 -2.60
N LEU A 60 13.21 -7.05 -1.44
CA LEU A 60 12.23 -8.15 -1.33
C LEU A 60 10.79 -7.72 -1.62
N GLY A 61 10.46 -6.44 -1.43
CA GLY A 61 9.11 -5.94 -1.64
C GLY A 61 8.93 -5.09 -2.89
N LEU A 62 9.97 -4.87 -3.70
CA LEU A 62 9.90 -4.06 -4.92
C LEU A 62 8.76 -4.49 -5.86
N PRO A 63 8.56 -5.79 -6.17
CA PRO A 63 7.47 -6.20 -7.06
C PRO A 63 6.09 -5.85 -6.50
N LEU A 64 5.91 -6.00 -5.18
CA LEU A 64 4.65 -5.68 -4.51
C LEU A 64 4.40 -4.17 -4.44
N ASP A 65 5.46 -3.37 -4.23
CA ASP A 65 5.36 -1.92 -4.16
C ASP A 65 5.13 -1.31 -5.56
N LEU A 66 5.76 -1.85 -6.61
CA LEU A 66 5.49 -1.49 -8.00
C LEU A 66 4.07 -1.85 -8.41
N ALA A 67 3.62 -3.08 -8.13
CA ALA A 67 2.26 -3.51 -8.43
C ALA A 67 1.22 -2.63 -7.73
N ALA A 68 1.43 -2.31 -6.45
CA ALA A 68 0.53 -1.42 -5.71
C ALA A 68 0.53 0.00 -6.26
N PHE A 69 1.70 0.57 -6.54
CA PHE A 69 1.83 1.91 -7.08
C PHE A 69 1.19 2.01 -8.47
N GLY A 70 1.50 1.08 -9.37
CA GLY A 70 0.96 1.03 -10.72
C GLY A 70 -0.55 0.82 -10.74
N LEU A 71 -1.06 -0.14 -9.96
CA LEU A 71 -2.49 -0.41 -9.89
C LEU A 71 -3.30 0.79 -9.36
N ILE A 72 -2.84 1.38 -8.26
CA ILE A 72 -3.54 2.52 -7.65
C ILE A 72 -3.36 3.78 -8.52
N GLY A 73 -2.16 4.00 -9.07
CA GLY A 73 -1.89 5.09 -10.01
C GLY A 73 -2.74 4.99 -11.27
N PHE A 74 -2.88 3.78 -11.83
CA PHE A 74 -3.77 3.52 -12.96
C PHE A 74 -5.23 3.80 -12.59
N ALA A 75 -5.69 3.36 -11.42
CA ALA A 75 -7.06 3.67 -10.97
C ALA A 75 -7.31 5.17 -10.80
N LEU A 76 -6.34 5.92 -10.25
CA LEU A 76 -6.42 7.38 -10.13
C LEU A 76 -6.45 8.07 -11.50
N PHE A 77 -5.54 7.70 -12.39
CA PHE A 77 -5.49 8.21 -13.76
C PHE A 77 -6.81 7.91 -14.51
N ASN A 78 -7.28 6.66 -14.42
CA ASN A 78 -8.53 6.25 -15.03
C ASN A 78 -9.75 7.00 -14.45
N SER A 79 -9.68 7.42 -13.18
CA SER A 79 -10.71 8.29 -12.59
C SER A 79 -10.71 9.65 -13.27
N VAL A 80 -9.54 10.31 -13.37
CA VAL A 80 -9.41 11.60 -14.05
C VAL A 80 -9.90 11.51 -15.50
N ARG A 81 -9.51 10.46 -16.23
CA ARG A 81 -9.97 10.21 -17.60
C ARG A 81 -11.49 10.04 -17.68
N ASN A 82 -12.09 9.19 -16.84
CA ASN A 82 -13.53 8.90 -16.90
C ASN A 82 -14.39 10.10 -16.52
N PHE A 83 -13.92 11.02 -15.69
CA PHE A 83 -14.66 12.24 -15.38
C PHE A 83 -14.34 13.39 -16.35
N GLY A 84 -13.09 13.47 -16.83
CA GLY A 84 -12.67 14.43 -17.83
C GLY A 84 -13.36 14.22 -19.18
N TYR A 85 -13.63 12.96 -19.57
CA TYR A 85 -14.27 12.65 -20.85
C TYR A 85 -15.69 13.26 -20.95
N PRO A 86 -16.65 12.99 -20.04
CA PRO A 86 -17.95 13.66 -20.06
C PRO A 86 -17.87 15.18 -19.94
N VAL A 87 -16.93 15.71 -19.15
CA VAL A 87 -16.73 17.16 -18.99
C VAL A 87 -16.30 17.81 -20.31
N TRP A 88 -15.41 17.17 -21.07
CA TRP A 88 -15.00 17.63 -22.39
C TRP A 88 -16.19 17.78 -23.35
N TYR A 89 -17.16 16.86 -23.25
CA TYR A 89 -18.36 16.82 -24.09
C TYR A 89 -19.51 17.72 -23.60
N LEU A 90 -19.30 18.56 -22.58
CA LEU A 90 -20.29 19.57 -22.20
C LEU A 90 -20.43 20.66 -23.27
N ASP A 91 -19.32 21.02 -23.90
CA ASP A 91 -19.24 22.12 -24.89
C ASP A 91 -18.91 21.62 -26.31
N THR A 92 -18.89 20.31 -26.54
CA THR A 92 -18.60 19.71 -27.84
C THR A 92 -19.66 18.69 -28.26
N ASP A 93 -19.70 18.35 -29.55
CA ASP A 93 -20.64 17.35 -30.08
C ASP A 93 -20.42 15.96 -29.44
N TYR A 94 -21.41 15.50 -28.69
CA TYR A 94 -21.40 14.20 -27.99
C TYR A 94 -22.12 13.09 -28.77
N HIS A 95 -22.66 13.35 -29.97
CA HIS A 95 -23.40 12.36 -30.74
C HIS A 95 -22.55 11.16 -31.15
N HIS A 96 -21.24 11.35 -31.33
CA HIS A 96 -20.27 10.29 -31.62
C HIS A 96 -19.45 9.84 -30.40
N ALA A 97 -19.75 10.37 -29.20
CA ALA A 97 -19.06 10.00 -27.98
C ALA A 97 -19.46 8.60 -27.50
N TRP A 98 -18.58 7.92 -26.77
CA TRP A 98 -18.91 6.68 -26.10
C TRP A 98 -20.00 6.92 -25.04
N GLY A 99 -21.17 6.33 -25.24
CA GLY A 99 -22.38 6.60 -24.44
C GLY A 99 -23.31 7.67 -25.02
N GLY A 100 -22.99 8.28 -26.17
CA GLY A 100 -23.92 9.10 -26.95
C GLY A 100 -25.16 8.32 -27.42
N PRO A 101 -26.22 8.97 -27.96
CA PRO A 101 -26.28 10.37 -28.40
C PRO A 101 -26.82 11.31 -27.33
N THR A 102 -26.68 10.98 -26.04
CA THR A 102 -27.10 11.87 -24.95
C THR A 102 -25.94 12.09 -23.98
N LEU A 103 -25.84 13.30 -23.43
CA LEU A 103 -24.87 13.60 -22.38
C LEU A 103 -25.05 12.66 -21.16
N ALA A 104 -26.29 12.31 -20.82
CA ALA A 104 -26.60 11.37 -19.75
C ALA A 104 -26.02 9.97 -20.01
N GLY A 105 -26.08 9.47 -21.25
CA GLY A 105 -25.48 8.19 -21.61
C GLY A 105 -23.95 8.23 -21.55
N VAL A 106 -23.31 9.34 -21.97
CA VAL A 106 -21.86 9.56 -21.83
C VAL A 106 -21.46 9.48 -20.35
N TRP A 107 -22.16 10.20 -19.48
CA TRP A 107 -21.94 10.13 -18.03
C TRP A 107 -22.14 8.70 -17.49
N THR A 108 -23.19 8.00 -17.92
CA THR A 108 -23.52 6.66 -17.43
C THR A 108 -22.42 5.65 -17.77
N VAL A 109 -21.94 5.64 -19.02
CA VAL A 109 -20.86 4.74 -19.46
C VAL A 109 -19.59 4.97 -18.65
N HIS A 110 -19.22 6.23 -18.45
CA HIS A 110 -17.96 6.56 -17.78
C HIS A 110 -18.04 6.42 -16.25
N ALA A 111 -19.14 6.82 -15.62
CA ALA A 111 -19.36 6.60 -14.20
C ALA A 111 -19.50 5.10 -13.89
N GLY A 112 -20.23 4.35 -14.73
CA GLY A 112 -20.39 2.91 -14.60
C GLY A 112 -19.09 2.15 -14.80
N GLY A 113 -18.35 2.45 -15.87
CA GLY A 113 -17.02 1.89 -16.12
C GLY A 113 -16.03 2.21 -15.00
N TRP A 114 -16.07 3.43 -14.48
CA TRP A 114 -15.26 3.83 -13.32
C TRP A 114 -15.60 3.03 -12.06
N LEU A 115 -16.89 2.90 -11.71
CA LEU A 115 -17.34 2.11 -10.55
C LEU A 115 -16.90 0.64 -10.67
N LEU A 116 -17.04 0.06 -11.86
CA LEU A 116 -16.61 -1.30 -12.13
C LEU A 116 -15.10 -1.45 -11.97
N CYS A 117 -14.30 -0.52 -12.52
CA CYS A 117 -12.85 -0.49 -12.31
C CYS A 117 -12.51 -0.38 -10.82
N LEU A 118 -13.17 0.49 -10.04
CA LEU A 118 -12.91 0.58 -8.61
C LEU A 118 -13.23 -0.72 -7.87
N ALA A 119 -14.37 -1.34 -8.17
CA ALA A 119 -14.79 -2.59 -7.55
C ALA A 119 -13.80 -3.72 -7.82
N LEU A 120 -13.39 -3.90 -9.09
CA LEU A 120 -12.50 -4.98 -9.51
C LEU A 120 -11.05 -4.74 -9.07
N LEU A 121 -10.53 -3.52 -9.26
CA LEU A 121 -9.12 -3.22 -9.03
C LEU A 121 -8.78 -2.93 -7.57
N LEU A 122 -9.69 -2.34 -6.79
CA LEU A 122 -9.37 -1.95 -5.42
C LEU A 122 -9.90 -2.88 -4.34
N HIS A 123 -10.95 -3.67 -4.57
CA HIS A 123 -11.52 -4.45 -3.46
C HIS A 123 -10.60 -5.60 -3.02
N TRP A 124 -10.21 -6.46 -3.96
CA TRP A 124 -9.41 -7.66 -3.66
C TRP A 124 -7.90 -7.44 -3.80
N PRO A 125 -7.40 -6.85 -4.91
CA PRO A 125 -5.96 -6.78 -5.15
C PRO A 125 -5.23 -5.88 -4.14
N VAL A 126 -5.80 -4.72 -3.79
CA VAL A 126 -5.17 -3.80 -2.82
C VAL A 126 -5.06 -4.42 -1.43
N ARG A 127 -6.06 -5.20 -1.00
CA ARG A 127 -5.99 -5.93 0.27
C ARG A 127 -4.90 -6.99 0.24
N TRP A 128 -4.82 -7.76 -0.85
CA TRP A 128 -3.77 -8.76 -1.05
C TRP A 128 -2.38 -8.13 -1.03
N LEU A 129 -2.15 -7.06 -1.81
CA LEU A 129 -0.89 -6.32 -1.85
C LEU A 129 -0.51 -5.72 -0.50
N ALA A 130 -1.46 -5.11 0.21
CA ALA A 130 -1.24 -4.55 1.54
C ALA A 130 -0.84 -5.64 2.55
N ASN A 131 -1.48 -6.82 2.48
CA ASN A 131 -1.17 -7.94 3.35
C ASN A 131 0.21 -8.55 3.04
N GLY A 132 0.52 -8.77 1.75
CA GLY A 132 1.82 -9.28 1.31
C GLY A 132 2.96 -8.38 1.76
N ARG A 133 2.81 -7.06 1.61
CA ARG A 133 3.81 -6.10 2.06
C ARG A 133 4.02 -6.07 3.56
N ARG A 134 2.96 -6.22 4.35
CA ARG A 134 3.06 -6.37 5.81
C ARG A 134 3.78 -7.68 6.17
N ALA A 135 3.54 -8.74 5.41
CA ALA A 135 4.24 -10.02 5.62
C ALA A 135 5.74 -9.89 5.36
N VAL A 136 6.15 -9.24 4.26
CA VAL A 136 7.57 -8.96 3.96
C VAL A 136 8.18 -8.09 5.06
N ALA A 137 7.48 -7.02 5.48
CA ALA A 137 7.97 -6.16 6.57
C ALA A 137 8.22 -6.96 7.86
N ARG A 138 7.26 -7.81 8.28
CA ARG A 138 7.42 -8.68 9.45
C ARG A 138 8.58 -9.68 9.32
N ARG A 139 8.79 -10.26 8.13
CA ARG A 139 9.92 -11.18 7.91
C ARG A 139 11.26 -10.45 8.08
N VAL A 140 11.36 -9.23 7.58
CA VAL A 140 12.58 -8.42 7.64
C VAL A 140 12.85 -7.86 9.04
N THR A 141 11.82 -7.45 9.79
CA THR A 141 11.96 -6.96 11.16
C THR A 141 12.04 -8.08 12.21
N GLY A 142 11.88 -9.34 11.80
CA GLY A 142 11.98 -10.51 12.67
C GLY A 142 10.73 -10.74 13.52
N GLY A 143 9.58 -10.95 12.88
CA GLY A 143 8.31 -11.23 13.56
C GLY A 143 8.44 -12.36 14.58
N GLY A 144 8.49 -12.00 15.88
CA GLY A 144 8.40 -12.91 17.01
C GLY A 144 9.73 -13.20 17.71
N GLY A 145 10.18 -12.27 18.56
CA GLY A 145 10.92 -12.68 19.75
C GLY A 145 9.97 -13.45 20.67
N ALA A 146 9.94 -14.78 20.54
CA ALA A 146 9.67 -15.75 21.60
C ALA A 146 9.65 -17.17 21.01
N ARG A 147 10.82 -17.70 20.61
CA ARG A 147 11.12 -19.01 21.19
C ARG A 147 11.26 -18.70 22.68
N ARG A 148 10.31 -19.15 23.51
CA ARG A 148 10.69 -19.50 24.88
C ARG A 148 11.92 -20.38 24.70
N GLY A 149 13.10 -19.87 25.05
CA GLY A 149 14.17 -20.77 25.45
C GLY A 149 13.55 -21.69 26.50
N PRO A 150 13.92 -22.99 26.54
CA PRO A 150 13.47 -23.85 27.63
C PRO A 150 13.67 -23.07 28.93
N ALA A 151 12.60 -22.95 29.72
CA ALA A 151 12.67 -22.29 31.01
C ALA A 151 13.93 -22.83 31.70
N ALA A 152 14.84 -21.92 32.09
CA ALA A 152 15.98 -22.32 32.87
C ALA A 152 15.45 -23.14 34.06
N PRO A 153 15.96 -24.35 34.33
CA PRO A 153 15.48 -25.16 35.42
C PRO A 153 15.58 -24.34 36.71
N GLU A 154 14.44 -24.26 37.42
CA GLU A 154 14.35 -23.61 38.71
C GLU A 154 15.40 -24.23 39.65
N PRO A 155 16.24 -23.45 40.34
CA PRO A 155 17.21 -24.01 41.28
C PRO A 155 16.44 -24.69 42.43
N VAL A 156 16.57 -26.02 42.51
CA VAL A 156 16.14 -26.85 43.64
C VAL A 156 17.04 -26.52 44.84
N ALA A 157 16.77 -25.39 45.49
CA ALA A 157 17.51 -24.97 46.68
C ALA A 157 16.66 -24.06 47.56
N ALA A 158 15.41 -24.44 47.87
CA ALA A 158 14.62 -23.78 48.91
C ALA A 158 13.43 -24.63 49.41
N ARG A 159 13.58 -25.96 49.47
CA ARG A 159 12.60 -26.85 50.13
C ARG A 159 13.33 -27.85 51.02
N CYS A 160 14.00 -27.32 52.03
CA CYS A 160 14.43 -28.01 53.25
C CYS A 160 14.89 -26.93 54.23
N ALA A 161 13.93 -26.29 54.89
CA ALA A 161 14.10 -25.56 56.14
C ALA A 161 12.73 -25.55 56.84
#